data_AF-A0A954LL21-F1
#
_entry.id   AF-A0A954LL21-F1
#
_cell.length_a   1.000
_cell.length_b   1.000
_cell.length_c   1.000
_cell.angle_alpha   90.00
_cell.angle_beta   90.00
_cell.angle_gamma   90.00
#
_symmetry.space_group_name_H-M   'P 1'
#
loop_
_entity.id
_entity.type
_entity.pdbx_description
1 polymer ?
#
loop_
_entity_poly.entity_id
_entity_poly.type
_entity_poly.pdbx_seq_one_letter_code
_entity_poly.pdbx_strand_id
1 'polypeptide(L)'
;ISITGLMLVVSYEWMRGYAYEFISIIHAVVVILTLVWLPFGKFFHIFQRPAQIGVSFYKDEAAQGDQAKCARCGEPFASRMQIEDLIAVERQLGYRYETPGAPAAHYQWICPRCRRVLPALAQERLWKSASPSQGQAS
;
A
#
# COMPACT_ATOMS: atom_id res chain seq x y z
N ILE A 1 -2.48 -32.80 -8.35
CA ILE A 1 -2.95 -32.27 -7.04
C ILE A 1 -4.32 -32.85 -6.65
N SER A 2 -5.40 -32.57 -7.39
CA SER A 2 -6.76 -32.94 -6.97
C SER A 2 -6.97 -34.45 -6.78
N ILE A 3 -6.41 -35.29 -7.66
CA ILE A 3 -6.49 -36.76 -7.55
C ILE A 3 -5.75 -37.28 -6.31
N THR A 4 -4.50 -36.84 -6.10
CA THR A 4 -3.71 -37.20 -4.91
C THR A 4 -4.32 -36.68 -3.61
N GLY A 5 -4.98 -35.51 -3.65
CA GLY A 5 -5.69 -34.95 -2.49
C GLY A 5 -6.98 -35.72 -2.18
N LEU A 6 -7.73 -36.13 -3.22
CA LEU A 6 -8.90 -36.98 -3.06
C LEU A 6 -8.51 -38.36 -2.49
N MET A 7 -7.38 -38.92 -2.91
CA MET A 7 -6.86 -40.18 -2.35
C MET A 7 -6.51 -40.09 -0.86
N LEU A 8 -6.08 -38.92 -0.35
CA LEU A 8 -5.87 -38.72 1.08
C LEU A 8 -7.18 -38.78 1.86
N VAL A 9 -8.24 -38.14 1.35
CA VAL A 9 -9.57 -38.17 1.97
C VAL A 9 -10.12 -39.60 2.00
N VAL A 10 -9.99 -40.35 0.91
CA VAL A 10 -10.43 -41.75 0.83
C VAL A 10 -9.61 -42.67 1.75
N SER A 11 -8.28 -42.48 1.85
CA SER A 11 -7.43 -43.27 2.74
C SER A 11 -7.74 -43.04 4.21
N TYR A 12 -7.98 -41.79 4.60
CA TYR A 12 -8.32 -41.42 5.96
C TYR A 12 -9.71 -41.93 6.37
N GLU A 13 -10.72 -41.66 5.55
CA GLU A 13 -12.11 -41.93 5.91
C GLU A 13 -12.51 -43.40 5.72
N TRP A 14 -11.93 -44.08 4.73
CA TRP A 14 -12.40 -45.40 4.31
C TRP A 14 -11.40 -46.54 4.53
N MET A 15 -10.10 -46.25 4.55
CA MET A 15 -9.04 -47.26 4.72
C MET A 15 -8.35 -47.21 6.10
N ARG A 16 -8.94 -46.50 7.07
CA ARG A 16 -8.39 -46.32 8.44
C ARG A 16 -6.92 -45.86 8.44
N GLY A 17 -6.51 -45.07 7.45
CA GLY A 17 -5.14 -44.55 7.33
C GLY A 17 -4.12 -45.51 6.72
N TYR A 18 -4.54 -46.66 6.17
CA TYR A 18 -3.62 -47.53 5.44
C TYR A 18 -2.99 -46.78 4.24
N ALA A 19 -1.65 -46.79 4.18
CA ALA A 19 -0.81 -46.07 3.21
C ALA A 19 -0.89 -44.52 3.23
N TYR A 20 -1.49 -43.93 4.26
CA TYR A 20 -1.67 -42.47 4.36
C TYR A 20 -0.35 -41.68 4.32
N GLU A 21 0.68 -42.14 5.02
CA GLU A 21 2.00 -41.50 5.06
C GLU A 21 2.69 -41.48 3.68
N PHE A 22 2.55 -42.57 2.91
CA PHE A 22 3.10 -42.64 1.56
C PHE A 22 2.34 -41.72 0.59
N ILE A 23 1.01 -41.71 0.66
CA ILE A 23 0.16 -40.86 -0.19
C ILE A 23 0.37 -39.37 0.14
N SER A 24 0.62 -39.03 1.41
CA SER A 24 0.84 -37.63 1.82
C SER A 24 2.15 -37.07 1.29
N ILE A 25 3.22 -37.86 1.30
CA ILE A 25 4.51 -37.49 0.69
C ILE A 25 4.34 -37.29 -0.81
N ILE A 26 3.66 -38.22 -1.50
CA ILE A 26 3.38 -38.10 -2.94
C ILE A 26 2.54 -36.85 -3.24
N HIS A 27 1.48 -36.60 -2.45
CA HIS A 27 0.65 -35.41 -2.62
C HIS A 27 1.46 -34.13 -2.45
N ALA A 28 2.29 -34.04 -1.40
CA ALA A 28 3.14 -32.89 -1.13
C ALA A 28 4.13 -32.65 -2.27
N VAL A 29 4.82 -33.68 -2.77
CA VAL A 29 5.73 -33.57 -3.92
C VAL A 29 4.99 -33.09 -5.17
N VAL A 30 3.83 -33.69 -5.48
CA VAL A 30 3.01 -33.28 -6.64
C VAL A 30 2.55 -31.83 -6.50
N VAL A 31 2.14 -31.40 -5.31
CA VAL A 31 1.77 -30.00 -5.03
C VAL A 31 2.96 -29.09 -5.26
N ILE A 32 4.10 -29.33 -4.60
CA ILE A 32 5.29 -28.47 -4.69
C ILE A 32 5.75 -28.35 -6.14
N LEU A 33 5.90 -29.46 -6.86
CA LEU A 33 6.32 -29.46 -8.26
C LEU A 33 5.31 -28.72 -9.14
N THR A 34 4.01 -28.88 -8.89
CA THR A 34 2.98 -28.15 -9.65
C THR A 34 3.02 -26.66 -9.35
N LEU A 35 3.20 -26.24 -8.09
CA LEU A 35 3.31 -24.81 -7.74
C LEU A 35 4.58 -24.18 -8.32
N VAL A 36 5.71 -24.91 -8.35
CA VAL A 36 6.96 -24.45 -9.00
C VAL A 36 6.82 -24.39 -10.52
N TRP A 37 6.13 -25.36 -11.13
CA TRP A 37 5.90 -25.41 -12.57
C TRP A 37 4.85 -24.39 -13.04
N LEU A 38 3.85 -24.10 -12.21
CA LEU A 38 2.76 -23.20 -12.56
C LEU A 38 3.28 -21.76 -12.61
N PRO A 39 3.13 -21.05 -13.74
CA PRO A 39 3.60 -19.69 -13.86
C PRO A 39 2.61 -18.75 -13.16
N PHE A 40 2.69 -18.65 -11.83
CA PHE A 40 1.80 -17.80 -11.02
C PHE A 40 1.70 -16.40 -11.61
N GLY A 41 2.83 -15.85 -12.08
CA GLY A 41 2.88 -14.57 -12.77
C GLY A 41 1.80 -14.44 -13.85
N LYS A 42 1.64 -15.42 -14.76
CA LYS A 42 0.70 -15.33 -15.88
C LYS A 42 -0.76 -15.25 -15.45
N PHE A 43 -1.13 -15.92 -14.35
CA PHE A 43 -2.50 -15.85 -13.82
C PHE A 43 -2.80 -14.49 -13.18
N PHE A 44 -1.85 -13.91 -12.45
CA PHE A 44 -2.02 -12.55 -11.91
C PHE A 44 -2.14 -11.49 -13.01
N HIS A 45 -1.46 -11.66 -14.15
CA HIS A 45 -1.59 -10.73 -15.29
C HIS A 45 -3.02 -10.68 -15.87
N ILE A 46 -3.77 -11.79 -15.77
CA ILE A 46 -5.17 -11.84 -16.22
C ILE A 46 -6.04 -10.86 -15.42
N PHE A 47 -5.75 -10.67 -14.13
CA PHE A 47 -6.44 -9.70 -13.28
C PHE A 47 -5.83 -8.30 -13.33
N GLN A 48 -4.50 -8.20 -13.44
CA GLN A 48 -3.79 -6.91 -13.47
C GLN A 48 -4.06 -6.13 -14.76
N ARG A 49 -4.19 -6.78 -15.91
CA ARG A 49 -4.38 -6.11 -17.21
C ARG A 49 -5.72 -5.37 -17.31
N PRO A 50 -6.87 -5.93 -16.86
CA PRO A 50 -8.10 -5.15 -16.70
C PRO A 50 -7.96 -4.00 -15.69
N ALA A 51 -7.25 -4.21 -14.58
CA ALA A 51 -7.04 -3.14 -13.59
C ALA A 51 -6.28 -1.93 -14.19
N GLN A 52 -5.41 -2.14 -15.18
CA GLN A 52 -4.74 -1.05 -15.91
C GLN A 52 -5.74 -0.11 -16.62
N ILE A 53 -6.88 -0.64 -17.08
CA ILE A 53 -7.95 0.18 -17.69
C ILE A 53 -8.59 1.09 -16.64
N GLY A 54 -8.82 0.58 -15.43
CA GLY A 54 -9.29 1.41 -14.32
C GLY A 54 -8.31 2.53 -13.98
N VAL A 55 -7.01 2.23 -14.00
CA VAL A 55 -5.96 3.25 -13.76
C VAL A 55 -5.91 4.29 -14.87
N SER A 56 -6.14 3.93 -16.14
CA SER A 56 -6.17 4.93 -17.22
C SER A 56 -7.36 5.87 -17.06
N PHE A 57 -8.57 5.34 -16.82
CA PHE A 57 -9.74 6.20 -16.57
C PHE A 57 -9.53 7.12 -15.38
N TYR A 58 -8.96 6.61 -14.29
CA TYR A 58 -8.64 7.42 -13.11
C TYR A 58 -7.67 8.57 -13.43
N LYS A 59 -6.66 8.31 -14.26
CA LYS A 59 -5.71 9.33 -14.72
C LYS A 59 -6.35 10.35 -15.64
N ASP A 60 -7.26 9.92 -16.51
CA ASP A 60 -7.95 10.80 -17.45
C ASP A 60 -8.88 11.78 -16.69
N GLU A 61 -9.62 11.29 -15.70
CA GLU A 61 -10.41 12.12 -14.78
C GLU A 61 -9.52 13.04 -13.94
N ALA A 62 -8.38 12.53 -13.45
CA ALA A 62 -7.40 13.33 -12.71
C ALA A 62 -6.79 14.46 -13.54
N ALA A 63 -6.65 14.29 -14.86
CA ALA A 63 -6.14 15.31 -15.76
C ALA A 63 -7.17 16.39 -16.10
N GLN A 64 -8.45 16.03 -16.14
CA GLN A 64 -9.57 16.95 -16.44
C GLN A 64 -10.09 17.67 -15.19
N GLY A 65 -9.94 17.06 -14.02
CA GLY A 65 -10.44 17.57 -12.75
C GLY A 65 -9.51 18.53 -12.00
N ASP A 66 -10.01 18.99 -10.86
CA ASP A 66 -9.30 19.90 -9.97
C ASP A 66 -7.98 19.32 -9.45
N GLN A 67 -6.94 20.15 -9.41
CA GLN A 67 -5.66 19.81 -8.80
C GLN A 67 -5.63 20.22 -7.32
N ALA A 68 -5.17 19.32 -6.46
CA ALA A 68 -4.85 19.63 -5.08
C ALA A 68 -3.65 20.58 -5.02
N LYS A 69 -3.82 21.69 -4.30
CA LYS A 69 -2.76 22.65 -4.00
C LYS A 69 -2.12 22.30 -2.67
N CYS A 70 -0.79 22.36 -2.62
CA CYS A 70 -0.05 22.07 -1.40
C CYS A 70 -0.33 23.14 -0.33
N ALA A 71 -0.80 22.75 0.85
CA ALA A 71 -1.09 23.69 1.95
C ALA A 71 0.13 24.48 2.45
N ARG A 72 1.35 24.01 2.18
CA ARG A 72 2.61 24.71 2.51
C ARG A 72 3.11 25.67 1.42
N CYS A 73 3.20 25.24 0.16
CA CYS A 73 3.81 26.02 -0.92
C CYS A 73 2.84 26.51 -1.99
N GLY A 74 1.55 26.21 -1.90
CA GLY A 74 0.52 26.64 -2.85
C GLY A 74 0.50 25.92 -4.20
N GLU A 75 1.61 25.30 -4.59
CA GLU A 75 1.74 24.62 -5.90
C GLU A 75 0.78 23.44 -6.06
N PRO A 76 0.17 23.25 -7.25
CA PRO A 76 -0.56 22.04 -7.59
C PRO A 76 0.40 20.85 -7.67
N PHE A 77 -0.02 19.66 -7.21
CA PHE A 77 0.89 18.50 -7.17
C PHE A 77 0.26 17.14 -7.49
N ALA A 78 -1.06 17.00 -7.40
CA ALA A 78 -1.82 15.79 -7.72
C ALA A 78 -3.29 16.18 -7.92
N SER A 79 -4.12 15.28 -8.45
CA SER A 79 -5.56 15.53 -8.51
C SER A 79 -6.15 15.58 -7.10
N ARG A 80 -7.17 16.43 -6.93
CA ARG A 80 -7.89 16.57 -5.67
C ARG A 80 -8.55 15.25 -5.26
N MET A 81 -9.19 14.59 -6.22
CA MET A 81 -9.78 13.25 -6.05
C MET A 81 -8.77 12.27 -5.44
N GLN A 82 -7.54 12.21 -5.97
CA GLN A 82 -6.51 11.29 -5.45
C GLN A 82 -6.11 11.59 -4.01
N ILE A 83 -6.03 12.87 -3.63
CA ILE A 83 -5.69 13.24 -2.26
C ILE A 83 -6.83 12.90 -1.30
N GLU A 84 -8.07 13.17 -1.70
CA GLU A 84 -9.25 12.86 -0.89
C GLU A 84 -9.46 11.34 -0.73
N ASP A 85 -9.28 10.57 -1.80
CA ASP A 85 -9.33 9.11 -1.78
C ASP A 85 -8.26 8.53 -0.84
N LEU A 86 -7.03 9.05 -0.92
CA LEU A 86 -5.94 8.60 -0.06
C LEU A 86 -6.25 8.87 1.42
N ILE A 87 -6.79 10.05 1.74
CA ILE A 87 -7.22 10.39 3.11
C ILE A 87 -8.32 9.45 3.58
N ALA A 88 -9.30 9.13 2.73
CA ALA A 88 -10.38 8.22 3.06
C ALA A 88 -9.87 6.80 3.34
N VAL A 89 -8.99 6.27 2.49
CA VAL A 89 -8.39 4.94 2.66
C VAL A 89 -7.53 4.89 3.93
N GLU A 90 -6.71 5.90 4.18
CA GLU A 90 -5.89 5.97 5.39
C GLU A 90 -6.75 5.90 6.65
N ARG A 91 -7.88 6.63 6.70
CA ARG A 91 -8.84 6.56 7.81
C ARG A 91 -9.48 5.19 7.96
N GLN A 92 -9.87 4.54 6.86
CA GLN A 92 -10.45 3.19 6.88
C GLN A 92 -9.45 2.16 7.40
N LEU A 93 -8.17 2.34 7.10
CA LEU A 93 -7.07 1.52 7.62
C LEU A 93 -6.66 1.88 9.05
N GLY A 94 -7.28 2.92 9.65
CA GLY A 94 -6.99 3.36 11.01
C GLY A 94 -5.76 4.27 11.16
N TYR A 95 -5.18 4.74 10.05
CA TYR A 95 -4.10 5.73 10.08
C TYR A 95 -4.69 7.13 10.36
N ARG A 96 -4.10 7.81 11.34
CA ARG A 96 -4.47 9.17 11.75
C ARG A 96 -3.33 10.14 11.44
N TYR A 97 -3.50 10.91 10.37
CA TYR A 97 -2.56 11.95 9.94
C TYR A 97 -3.18 13.34 9.95
N GLU A 98 -4.27 13.52 10.71
CA GLU A 98 -4.82 14.81 11.04
C GLU A 98 -3.78 15.66 11.79
N THR A 99 -3.69 16.93 11.42
CA THR A 99 -2.82 17.91 12.08
C THR A 99 -3.67 19.06 12.60
N PRO A 100 -4.31 18.90 13.78
CA PRO A 100 -5.15 19.94 14.37
C PRO A 100 -4.37 21.25 14.56
N GLY A 101 -4.95 22.37 14.14
CA GLY A 101 -4.32 23.69 14.25
C GLY A 101 -3.22 23.98 13.22
N ALA A 102 -2.86 23.04 12.36
CA ALA A 102 -1.94 23.28 11.24
C ALA A 102 -2.71 23.63 9.95
N PRO A 103 -2.17 24.50 9.08
CA PRO A 103 -2.84 24.93 7.83
C PRO A 103 -3.26 23.79 6.90
N ALA A 104 -2.57 22.65 6.96
CA ALA A 104 -2.84 21.52 6.11
C ALA A 104 -4.07 20.69 6.53
N ALA A 105 -4.54 20.79 7.78
CA ALA A 105 -5.57 19.95 8.43
C ALA A 105 -5.32 18.43 8.42
N HIS A 106 -4.77 17.87 7.34
CA HIS A 106 -4.32 16.50 7.14
C HIS A 106 -3.00 16.49 6.36
N TYR A 107 -2.08 15.59 6.70
CA TYR A 107 -0.74 15.52 6.11
C TYR A 107 -0.73 15.35 4.57
N GLN A 108 -1.80 14.79 4.03
CA GLN A 108 -1.95 14.41 2.63
C GLN A 108 -2.09 15.64 1.72
N TRP A 109 -2.49 16.79 2.28
CA TRP A 109 -2.53 18.10 1.61
C TRP A 109 -1.16 18.75 1.42
N ILE A 110 -0.07 18.10 1.84
CA ILE A 110 1.30 18.59 1.65
C ILE A 110 1.94 17.82 0.48
N CYS A 111 2.56 18.51 -0.48
CA CYS A 111 3.19 17.85 -1.62
C CYS A 111 4.45 17.06 -1.23
N PRO A 112 4.85 16.02 -2.01
CA PRO A 112 6.02 15.18 -1.68
C PRO A 112 7.32 15.96 -1.48
N ARG A 113 7.54 17.03 -2.26
CA ARG A 113 8.70 17.91 -2.11
C ARG A 113 8.70 18.59 -0.74
N CYS A 114 7.57 19.15 -0.32
CA CYS A 114 7.43 19.80 0.97
C CYS A 114 7.54 18.80 2.13
N ARG A 115 6.98 17.58 1.98
CA ARG A 115 7.12 16.53 2.99
C ARG A 115 8.58 16.18 3.28
N ARG A 116 9.42 16.06 2.24
CA ARG A 116 10.86 15.76 2.40
C ARG A 116 11.62 16.82 3.19
N VAL A 117 11.22 18.09 3.13
CA VAL A 117 11.92 19.19 3.82
C VAL A 117 11.36 19.50 5.22
N LEU A 118 10.16 19.01 5.56
CA LEU A 118 9.52 19.28 6.85
C LEU A 118 10.38 18.88 8.06
N PRO A 119 11.04 17.71 8.09
CA PRO A 119 11.87 17.33 9.24
C PRO A 119 13.03 18.30 9.48
N ALA A 120 13.71 18.73 8.42
CA ALA A 120 14.81 19.69 8.52
C ALA A 120 14.34 21.04 9.07
N LEU A 121 13.18 21.52 8.62
CA LEU A 121 12.58 22.77 9.11
C LEU A 121 12.14 22.66 10.58
N ALA A 122 11.64 21.50 10.99
CA ALA A 122 11.28 21.25 12.39
C ALA A 122 12.54 21.25 13.27
N GLN A 123 13.61 20.58 12.82
CA GLN A 123 14.89 20.56 13.53
C GLN A 123 15.53 21.95 13.63
N GLU A 124 15.50 22.75 12.56
CA GLU A 124 15.97 24.13 12.57
C GLU A 124 15.22 24.98 13.59
N ARG A 125 13.88 24.85 13.68
CA ARG A 125 13.07 25.56 14.67
C ARG A 125 13.44 25.16 16.09
N LEU A 126 13.60 23.87 16.35
CA LEU A 126 14.01 23.37 17.67
C LEU A 126 15.41 23.91 18.06
N TRP A 127 16.35 23.91 17.11
CA TRP A 127 17.68 24.47 17.32
C TRP A 127 17.62 25.96 17.65
N LYS A 128 16.84 26.75 16.90
CA LYS A 128 16.64 28.19 17.15
C LYS A 128 15.98 28.44 18.51
N SER A 129 15.03 27.61 18.93
CA SER A 129 14.41 27.73 20.26
C SER A 129 15.31 27.30 21.42
N ALA A 130 16.26 26.40 21.18
CA ALA A 130 17.20 25.91 22.18
C ALA A 130 18.46 26.79 22.29
N SER A 131 18.76 27.58 21.26
CA SER A 131 19.86 28.55 21.28
C SER A 131 19.44 29.75 22.13
N PRO A 132 20.17 30.12 23.21
CA PRO A 132 19.86 31.33 23.95
C PRO A 132 19.94 32.51 23.00
N SER A 133 18.98 33.43 23.08
CA SER A 133 18.95 34.66 22.30
C SER A 133 20.26 35.42 22.52
N GLN A 134 21.21 35.29 21.60
CA GLN A 134 22.34 36.20 21.57
C GLN A 134 21.76 37.59 21.29
N GLY A 135 22.05 38.49 22.22
CA GLY A 135 21.35 39.74 22.42
C GLY A 135 21.32 40.62 21.17
N GLN A 136 20.28 41.44 21.13
CA GLN A 136 20.30 42.75 20.50
C GLN A 136 21.59 43.46 20.93
N ALA A 137 22.57 43.55 20.03
CA ALA A 137 23.60 44.56 20.10
C ALA A 137 23.07 45.73 19.23
N SER A 138 22.67 46.76 19.96
CA SER A 138 22.43 48.16 19.56
C SER A 138 23.40 48.69 18.52
#